data_AF-A0A956K551-F1
#
_entry.id   AF-A0A956K551-F1
#
_cell.length_a   1.000
_cell.length_b   1.000
_cell.length_c   1.000
_cell.angle_alpha   90.00
_cell.angle_beta   90.00
_cell.angle_gamma   90.00
#
_symmetry.space_group_name_H-M   'P 1'
#
loop_
_entity.id
_entity.type
_entity.pdbx_description
1 polymer ?
#
loop_
_entity_poly.entity_id
_entity_poly.type
_entity_poly.pdbx_seq_one_letter_code
_entity_poly.pdbx_strand_id
1 'polypeptide(L)'
;MRRVSVSIALLLPLLPACKEPTGDYELPAGWEQARHIDLAQSPATDGCGSEAAVTVEAGVSEGRLQVVVDDLMLSCGEAHEGFIKARDGGGWDLLLQPVDMHPPGLAGCGCASRLRGDLGDGTAGTVVDVYRRGSLEENPAGTVDSVGSAAAADMPAGCAALEPCDGVTPCANAGNEDPDEYWEQCISLAACGGAVCVSYEDACMIRCGELECAILESYPEQVSCFSPP
;
A
#
# COMPACT_ATOMS: atom_id res chain seq x y z
N MET A 1 7.68 -46.41 45.35
CA MET A 1 7.67 -46.09 43.91
C MET A 1 7.95 -44.58 43.77
N ARG A 2 9.14 -44.20 43.29
CA ARG A 2 9.56 -42.78 43.16
C ARG A 2 9.07 -42.23 41.82
N ARG A 3 8.32 -41.12 41.83
CA ARG A 3 7.95 -40.36 40.64
C ARG A 3 9.13 -39.49 40.22
N VAL A 4 9.58 -39.65 38.98
CA VAL A 4 10.58 -38.79 38.34
C VAL A 4 9.81 -37.79 37.49
N SER A 5 9.85 -36.51 37.85
CA SER A 5 9.35 -35.42 37.01
C SER A 5 10.45 -35.04 36.01
N VAL A 6 10.16 -35.11 34.73
CA VAL A 6 11.04 -34.66 33.65
C VAL A 6 10.54 -33.29 33.20
N SER A 7 11.33 -32.25 33.45
CA SER A 7 11.11 -30.91 32.91
C SER A 7 11.74 -30.83 31.52
N ILE A 8 10.91 -30.68 30.49
CA ILE A 8 11.35 -30.43 29.11
C ILE A 8 11.40 -28.91 28.95
N ALA A 9 12.60 -28.35 28.94
CA ALA A 9 12.81 -26.96 28.54
C ALA A 9 12.70 -26.88 27.01
N LEU A 10 11.65 -26.22 26.51
CA LEU A 10 11.56 -25.84 25.10
C LEU A 10 12.65 -24.81 24.81
N LEU A 11 13.72 -25.23 24.14
CA LEU A 11 14.61 -24.34 23.42
C LEU A 11 13.85 -23.84 22.18
N LEU A 12 13.41 -22.59 22.20
CA LEU A 12 13.01 -21.88 20.98
C LEU A 12 14.26 -21.76 20.10
N PRO A 13 14.27 -22.31 18.87
CA PRO A 13 15.31 -21.97 17.92
C PRO A 13 15.16 -20.49 17.56
N LEU A 14 16.19 -19.70 17.89
CA LEU A 14 16.40 -18.37 17.34
C LEU A 14 16.48 -18.51 15.82
N LEU A 15 15.36 -18.22 15.15
CA LEU A 15 15.35 -18.08 13.70
C LEU A 15 16.36 -16.96 13.34
N PRO A 16 17.24 -17.18 12.36
CA PRO A 16 18.11 -16.13 11.88
C PRO A 16 17.23 -14.99 11.39
N ALA A 17 17.46 -13.77 11.89
CA ALA A 17 16.85 -12.56 11.36
C ALA A 17 17.01 -12.60 9.83
N CYS A 18 15.90 -12.55 9.10
CA CYS A 18 15.91 -12.41 7.66
C CYS A 18 16.75 -11.19 7.34
N LYS A 19 17.96 -11.42 6.83
CA LYS A 19 18.83 -10.36 6.35
C LYS A 19 18.22 -9.91 5.04
N GLU A 20 17.46 -8.82 5.10
CA GLU A 20 16.93 -8.14 3.92
C GLU A 20 18.08 -7.86 2.94
N PRO A 21 17.81 -7.89 1.62
CA PRO A 21 18.81 -7.54 0.64
C PRO A 21 19.23 -6.09 0.88
N THR A 22 20.43 -5.91 1.43
CA THR A 22 21.12 -4.63 1.39
C THR A 22 21.55 -4.41 -0.06
N GLY A 23 20.61 -3.97 -0.89
CA GLY A 23 20.95 -3.34 -2.16
C GLY A 23 21.76 -2.09 -1.87
N ASP A 24 22.74 -1.78 -2.72
CA ASP A 24 23.41 -0.48 -2.72
C ASP A 24 22.43 0.56 -3.30
N TYR A 25 21.36 0.86 -2.56
CA TYR A 25 20.36 1.84 -2.95
C TYR A 25 20.94 3.25 -2.80
N GLU A 26 20.76 4.10 -3.81
CA GLU A 26 21.20 5.49 -3.76
C GLU A 26 20.18 6.35 -2.99
N LEU A 27 20.15 6.19 -1.67
CA LEU A 27 19.19 6.88 -0.79
C LEU A 27 19.63 8.33 -0.50
N PRO A 28 18.65 9.25 -0.31
CA PRO A 28 18.97 10.62 0.11
C PRO A 28 19.48 10.65 1.56
N ALA A 29 20.18 11.72 1.91
CA ALA A 29 20.72 11.90 3.26
C ALA A 29 19.61 11.79 4.33
N GLY A 30 19.88 11.06 5.41
CA GLY A 30 18.92 10.81 6.50
C GLY A 30 17.94 9.64 6.23
N TRP A 31 18.13 8.88 5.16
CA TRP A 31 17.40 7.65 4.84
C TRP A 31 18.28 6.41 4.81
N GLU A 32 19.53 6.48 5.29
CA GLU A 32 20.52 5.40 5.20
C GLU A 32 20.12 4.14 6.00
N GLN A 33 19.21 4.30 6.97
CA GLN A 33 18.65 3.20 7.77
C GLN A 33 17.26 2.77 7.31
N ALA A 34 16.77 3.34 6.20
CA ALA A 34 15.46 3.00 5.68
C ALA A 34 15.46 1.58 5.12
N ARG A 35 14.31 0.92 5.29
CA ARG A 35 14.06 -0.43 4.85
C ARG A 35 13.33 -0.40 3.52
N HIS A 36 13.82 -1.13 2.53
CA HIS A 36 13.13 -1.30 1.26
C HIS A 36 11.81 -2.05 1.46
N ILE A 37 10.76 -1.63 0.76
CA ILE A 37 9.48 -2.32 0.65
C ILE A 37 9.09 -2.44 -0.82
N ASP A 38 8.41 -3.53 -1.15
CA ASP A 38 7.82 -3.68 -2.48
C ASP A 38 6.59 -2.77 -2.60
N LEU A 39 6.48 -2.11 -3.75
CA LEU A 39 5.30 -1.32 -4.12
C LEU A 39 4.58 -1.99 -5.28
N ALA A 40 3.26 -2.05 -5.19
CA ALA A 40 2.41 -2.27 -6.35
C ALA A 40 2.09 -0.90 -6.98
N GLN A 41 2.45 -0.74 -8.25
CA GLN A 41 2.21 0.47 -9.03
C GLN A 41 1.20 0.15 -10.14
N SER A 42 0.09 0.88 -10.17
CA SER A 42 -0.87 0.76 -11.27
C SER A 42 -0.24 1.25 -12.58
N PRO A 43 -0.63 0.68 -13.74
CA PRO A 43 -0.19 1.20 -15.01
C PRO A 43 -0.57 2.68 -15.13
N ALA A 44 0.39 3.49 -15.56
CA ALA A 44 0.16 4.91 -15.83
C ALA A 44 -0.99 5.07 -16.83
N THR A 45 -1.95 5.93 -16.54
CA THR A 45 -2.98 6.30 -17.52
C THR A 45 -2.30 7.05 -18.68
N ASP A 46 -2.63 6.66 -19.91
CA ASP A 46 -2.05 7.26 -21.11
C ASP A 46 -2.43 8.75 -21.20
N GLY A 47 -1.45 9.63 -20.99
CA GLY A 47 -1.60 11.06 -21.23
C GLY A 47 -0.80 11.93 -20.27
N CYS A 48 -0.49 13.16 -20.71
CA CYS A 48 -0.04 14.20 -19.79
C CYS A 48 -1.25 14.58 -18.92
N GLY A 49 -1.35 14.00 -17.72
CA GLY A 49 -2.41 14.32 -16.78
C GLY A 49 -2.41 15.81 -16.41
N SER A 50 -3.58 16.35 -16.08
CA SER A 50 -3.67 17.59 -15.31
C SER A 50 -3.25 17.32 -13.86
N GLU A 51 -2.72 18.33 -13.16
CA GLU A 51 -2.38 18.23 -11.73
C GLU A 51 -3.64 17.91 -10.90
N ALA A 52 -3.87 16.62 -10.66
CA ALA A 52 -4.83 16.16 -9.66
C ALA A 52 -4.19 16.29 -8.26
N ALA A 53 -5.04 16.43 -7.24
CA ALA A 53 -4.56 16.56 -5.87
C ALA A 53 -4.17 15.17 -5.37
N VAL A 54 -2.88 14.96 -5.08
CA VAL A 54 -2.39 13.71 -4.51
C VAL A 54 -3.14 13.38 -3.22
N THR A 55 -3.64 12.15 -3.12
CA THR A 55 -4.27 11.65 -1.89
C THR A 55 -3.40 10.57 -1.27
N VAL A 56 -3.42 10.51 0.07
CA VAL A 56 -2.72 9.49 0.84
C VAL A 56 -3.73 8.87 1.80
N GLU A 57 -3.86 7.56 1.74
CA GLU A 57 -4.70 6.78 2.63
C GLU A 57 -3.87 5.73 3.36
N ALA A 58 -4.19 5.48 4.62
CA ALA A 58 -3.56 4.43 5.41
C ALA A 58 -4.62 3.61 6.14
N GLY A 59 -4.42 2.30 6.16
CA GLY A 59 -5.33 1.35 6.79
C GLY A 59 -4.58 0.25 7.53
N VAL A 60 -5.17 -0.24 8.61
CA VAL A 60 -4.68 -1.43 9.31
C VAL A 60 -5.66 -2.58 9.16
N SER A 61 -5.18 -3.71 8.62
CA SER A 61 -5.93 -4.96 8.57
C SER A 61 -5.09 -6.08 9.18
N GLU A 62 -5.65 -6.85 10.10
CA GLU A 62 -4.96 -7.94 10.80
C GLU A 62 -3.62 -7.51 11.47
N GLY A 63 -3.53 -6.25 11.90
CA GLY A 63 -2.31 -5.68 12.50
C GLY A 63 -1.23 -5.29 11.48
N ARG A 64 -1.52 -5.38 10.18
CA ARG A 64 -0.65 -4.97 9.07
C ARG A 64 -1.05 -3.59 8.59
N LEU A 65 -0.10 -2.69 8.49
CA LEU A 65 -0.28 -1.33 7.98
C LEU A 65 -0.08 -1.30 6.48
N GLN A 66 -1.08 -0.80 5.78
CA GLN A 66 -1.05 -0.57 4.34
C GLN A 66 -1.21 0.92 4.05
N VAL A 67 -0.59 1.37 2.98
CA VAL A 67 -0.72 2.73 2.46
C VAL A 67 -1.09 2.68 0.99
N VAL A 68 -1.90 3.64 0.57
CA VAL A 68 -2.21 3.92 -0.83
C VAL A 68 -1.93 5.40 -1.08
N VAL A 69 -1.31 5.67 -2.23
CA VAL A 69 -1.02 7.02 -2.71
C VAL A 69 -1.59 7.12 -4.12
N ASP A 70 -2.61 7.95 -4.30
CA ASP A 70 -3.28 8.16 -5.59
C ASP A 70 -2.92 9.51 -6.18
N ASP A 71 -3.09 9.61 -7.50
CA ASP A 71 -2.85 10.84 -8.28
C ASP A 71 -1.41 11.38 -8.17
N LEU A 72 -0.45 10.54 -7.79
CA LEU A 72 0.94 10.97 -7.72
C LEU A 72 1.50 11.11 -9.14
N MET A 73 1.88 12.34 -9.49
CA MET A 73 2.51 12.63 -10.78
C MET A 73 3.95 12.11 -10.80
N LEU A 74 4.17 11.05 -11.57
CA LEU A 74 5.46 10.38 -11.76
C LEU A 74 5.85 10.39 -13.23
N SER A 75 7.14 10.20 -13.56
CA SER A 75 7.53 10.07 -14.97
C SER A 75 6.84 8.85 -15.59
N CYS A 76 6.21 9.03 -16.75
CA CYS A 76 5.47 7.96 -17.39
C CYS A 76 6.36 6.75 -17.71
N GLY A 77 5.92 5.55 -17.32
CA GLY A 77 6.65 4.30 -17.54
C GLY A 77 7.84 4.06 -16.60
N GLU A 78 8.06 4.94 -15.63
CA GLU A 78 9.10 4.78 -14.61
C GLU A 78 8.56 3.96 -13.44
N ALA A 79 9.26 2.87 -13.12
CA ALA A 79 8.96 2.06 -11.95
C ALA A 79 9.50 2.73 -10.68
N HIS A 80 8.71 2.69 -9.61
CA HIS A 80 9.06 3.25 -8.32
C HIS A 80 9.19 2.19 -7.24
N GLU A 81 10.09 2.44 -6.30
CA GLU A 81 10.34 1.62 -5.11
C GLU A 81 10.08 2.44 -3.84
N GLY A 82 9.79 1.72 -2.74
CA GLY A 82 9.44 2.31 -1.46
C GLY A 82 10.51 2.06 -0.40
N PHE A 83 10.77 3.06 0.44
CA PHE A 83 11.65 2.94 1.60
C PHE A 83 10.96 3.48 2.83
N ILE A 84 10.98 2.73 3.92
CA ILE A 84 10.33 3.14 5.15
C ILE A 84 11.33 3.31 6.28
N LYS A 85 11.06 4.28 7.16
CA LYS A 85 11.77 4.39 8.44
C LYS A 85 10.78 4.74 9.55
N ALA A 86 11.02 4.17 10.73
CA ALA A 86 10.22 4.47 11.90
C ALA A 86 10.52 5.89 12.39
N ARG A 87 9.50 6.59 12.90
CA ARG A 87 9.65 7.93 13.47
C ARG A 87 9.83 7.87 14.98
N ASP A 88 10.66 8.78 15.48
CA ASP A 88 10.73 9.08 16.92
C ASP A 88 9.36 9.58 17.41
N GLY A 89 8.74 8.83 18.33
CA GLY A 89 7.39 9.14 18.84
C GLY A 89 6.26 8.35 18.17
N GLY A 90 6.57 7.44 17.26
CA GLY A 90 5.62 6.55 16.58
C GLY A 90 5.24 7.04 15.19
N GLY A 91 4.82 6.10 14.34
CA GLY A 91 4.53 6.35 12.92
C GLY A 91 5.68 5.96 11.99
N TRP A 92 5.44 6.16 10.70
CA TRP A 92 6.35 5.80 9.62
C TRP A 92 6.53 6.97 8.66
N ASP A 93 7.77 7.15 8.19
CA ASP A 93 8.05 7.96 7.00
C ASP A 93 8.22 6.98 5.83
N LEU A 94 7.51 7.20 4.72
CA LEU A 94 7.63 6.47 3.47
C LEU A 94 8.25 7.37 2.40
N LEU A 95 9.37 6.96 1.82
CA LEU A 95 9.96 7.57 0.64
C LEU A 95 9.64 6.75 -0.60
N LEU A 96 9.14 7.43 -1.61
CA LEU A 96 8.93 6.92 -2.96
C LEU A 96 10.05 7.47 -3.85
N GLN A 97 10.78 6.60 -4.55
CA GLN A 97 11.80 7.01 -5.52
C GLN A 97 11.81 6.09 -6.74
N PRO A 98 12.31 6.58 -7.90
CA PRO A 98 12.56 5.72 -9.05
C PRO A 98 13.52 4.57 -8.73
N VAL A 99 13.27 3.41 -9.34
CA VAL A 99 14.21 2.27 -9.31
C VAL A 99 15.52 2.63 -10.02
N ASP A 100 15.43 3.38 -11.13
CA ASP A 100 16.59 3.91 -11.84
C ASP A 100 16.81 5.39 -11.48
N MET A 101 17.79 5.67 -10.63
CA MET A 101 18.14 7.04 -10.24
C MET A 101 18.90 7.81 -11.34
N HIS A 102 19.35 7.14 -12.40
CA HIS A 102 20.09 7.73 -13.53
C HIS A 102 19.47 7.32 -14.86
N PRO A 103 18.18 7.62 -15.10
CA PRO A 103 17.51 7.22 -16.32
C PRO A 103 18.20 7.85 -17.53
N PRO A 104 18.16 7.22 -18.72
CA PRO A 104 18.80 7.76 -19.93
C PRO A 104 18.07 8.97 -20.55
N GLY A 105 17.27 9.69 -19.76
CA GLY A 105 16.37 10.75 -20.16
C GLY A 105 15.00 10.61 -19.51
N LEU A 106 14.43 11.74 -19.10
CA LEU A 106 13.08 11.79 -18.53
C LEU A 106 12.01 11.84 -19.62
N ALA A 107 10.88 11.19 -19.37
CA ALA A 107 9.66 11.48 -20.11
C ALA A 107 9.33 12.97 -19.94
N GLY A 108 9.02 13.67 -21.04
CA GLY A 108 8.70 15.11 -20.99
C GLY A 108 7.36 15.44 -20.30
N CYS A 109 6.65 14.43 -19.81
CA CYS A 109 5.37 14.55 -19.11
C CYS A 109 5.30 13.56 -17.94
N GLY A 110 4.56 13.97 -16.90
CA GLY A 110 4.18 13.08 -15.81
C GLY A 110 2.85 12.38 -16.09
N CYS A 111 2.68 11.21 -15.49
CA CYS A 111 1.46 10.42 -15.48
C CYS A 111 0.98 10.27 -14.04
N ALA A 112 -0.32 10.43 -13.83
CA ALA A 112 -0.95 10.13 -12.55
C ALA A 112 -0.79 8.62 -12.29
N SER A 113 -0.25 8.29 -11.13
CA SER A 113 0.06 6.91 -10.75
C SER A 113 -0.51 6.63 -9.36
N ARG A 114 -1.08 5.43 -9.22
CA ARG A 114 -1.43 4.85 -7.92
C ARG A 114 -0.31 3.94 -7.44
N LEU A 115 0.08 4.11 -6.18
CA LEU A 115 1.08 3.29 -5.50
C LEU A 115 0.51 2.70 -4.23
N ARG A 116 0.74 1.41 -4.01
CA ARG A 116 0.34 0.68 -2.80
C ARG A 116 1.55 0.01 -2.17
N GLY A 117 1.66 0.11 -0.85
CA GLY A 117 2.72 -0.54 -0.07
C GLY A 117 2.23 -1.19 1.22
N ASP A 118 2.87 -2.30 1.59
CA ASP A 118 2.77 -2.91 2.93
C ASP A 118 3.95 -2.44 3.79
N LEU A 119 3.65 -1.70 4.85
CA LEU A 119 4.64 -1.07 5.72
C LEU A 119 5.08 -2.00 6.86
N GLY A 120 4.46 -3.17 6.99
CA GLY A 120 4.68 -4.12 8.07
C GLY A 120 3.62 -3.98 9.16
N ASP A 121 4.06 -4.09 10.41
CA ASP A 121 3.14 -4.07 11.55
C ASP A 121 2.70 -2.64 11.88
N GLY A 122 1.42 -2.48 12.25
CA GLY A 122 0.89 -1.19 12.70
C GLY A 122 -0.46 -1.32 13.40
N THR A 123 -0.92 -0.20 13.94
CA THR A 123 -2.22 -0.09 14.61
C THR A 123 -2.99 1.11 14.10
N ALA A 124 -4.31 1.14 14.25
CA ALA A 124 -5.06 2.36 13.99
C ALA A 124 -4.48 3.57 14.75
N GLY A 125 -4.54 4.72 14.11
CA GLY A 125 -3.90 5.96 14.54
C GLY A 125 -2.40 6.06 14.21
N THR A 126 -1.78 5.00 13.69
CA THR A 126 -0.38 5.09 13.21
C THR A 126 -0.32 6.07 12.05
N VAL A 127 0.49 7.13 12.18
CA VAL A 127 0.65 8.15 11.13
C VAL A 127 1.70 7.70 10.13
N VAL A 128 1.40 7.87 8.85
CA VAL A 128 2.31 7.67 7.72
C VAL A 128 2.49 9.00 7.03
N ASP A 129 3.71 9.55 7.04
CA ASP A 129 4.06 10.68 6.18
C ASP A 129 4.75 10.17 4.92
N VAL A 130 4.25 10.59 3.78
CA VAL A 130 4.73 10.15 2.47
C VAL A 130 5.55 11.25 1.85
N TYR A 131 6.68 10.84 1.27
CA TYR A 131 7.65 11.68 0.61
C TYR A 131 7.98 11.12 -0.76
N ARG A 132 8.35 12.00 -1.68
CA ARG A 132 8.82 11.65 -3.03
C ARG A 132 10.23 12.21 -3.23
N ARG A 133 11.04 11.47 -3.98
CA ARG A 133 12.27 11.96 -4.58
C ARG A 133 12.31 11.57 -6.04
N GLY A 134 12.48 12.54 -6.94
CA GLY A 134 12.74 12.28 -8.35
C GLY A 134 14.15 11.70 -8.60
N SER A 135 14.39 11.22 -9.81
CA SER A 135 15.72 10.76 -10.23
C SER A 135 16.76 11.88 -10.15
N LEU A 136 18.05 11.57 -10.24
CA LEU A 136 19.10 12.61 -10.20
C LEU A 136 19.13 13.52 -11.43
N GLU A 137 18.50 13.11 -12.53
CA GLU A 137 18.28 13.99 -13.68
C GLU A 137 17.20 15.03 -13.39
N GLU A 138 16.09 14.62 -12.77
CA GLU A 138 14.98 15.51 -12.37
C GLU A 138 15.39 16.40 -11.19
N ASN A 139 16.07 15.79 -10.22
CA ASN A 139 16.42 16.39 -8.94
C ASN A 139 17.90 16.15 -8.59
N PRO A 140 18.82 16.91 -9.23
CA PRO A 140 20.27 16.75 -9.00
C PRO A 140 20.70 17.03 -7.55
N ALA A 141 19.91 17.80 -6.80
CA ALA A 141 20.17 18.09 -5.40
C ALA A 141 19.78 16.95 -4.46
N GLY A 142 19.02 15.97 -4.94
CA GLY A 142 18.54 14.84 -4.15
C GLY A 142 17.58 15.25 -3.03
N THR A 143 16.82 16.34 -3.22
CA THR A 143 15.82 16.77 -2.24
C THR A 143 14.69 15.75 -2.11
N VAL A 144 14.06 15.75 -0.94
CA VAL A 144 12.91 14.90 -0.63
C VAL A 144 11.73 15.83 -0.39
N ASP A 145 10.67 15.66 -1.18
CA ASP A 145 9.48 16.50 -1.14
C ASP A 145 8.36 15.80 -0.39
N SER A 146 7.65 16.55 0.46
CA SER A 146 6.48 16.02 1.17
C SER A 146 5.32 15.86 0.19
N VAL A 147 4.74 14.67 0.17
CA VAL A 147 3.57 14.34 -0.65
C VAL A 147 2.29 14.55 0.15
N GLY A 148 2.23 13.94 1.34
CA GLY A 148 1.03 13.95 2.16
C GLY A 148 1.19 13.15 3.44
N SER A 149 0.11 13.06 4.22
CA SER A 149 0.07 12.38 5.51
C SER A 149 -1.28 11.71 5.70
N ALA A 150 -1.26 10.50 6.27
CA ALA A 150 -2.46 9.77 6.65
C ALA A 150 -2.31 9.12 8.03
N ALA A 151 -3.36 9.22 8.85
CA ALA A 151 -3.47 8.42 10.06
C ALA A 151 -4.21 7.13 9.72
N ALA A 152 -3.61 5.98 10.02
CA ALA A 152 -4.17 4.70 9.67
C ALA A 152 -5.52 4.47 10.35
N ALA A 153 -6.56 4.19 9.57
CA ALA A 153 -7.85 3.78 10.10
C ALA A 153 -7.87 2.27 10.34
N ASP A 154 -8.66 1.81 11.30
CA ASP A 154 -9.00 0.38 11.37
C ASP A 154 -9.79 0.03 10.11
N MET A 155 -9.29 -0.93 9.35
CA MET A 155 -10.12 -1.58 8.35
C MET A 155 -11.28 -2.24 9.08
N PRO A 156 -12.50 -2.20 8.51
CA PRO A 156 -13.63 -2.85 9.17
C PRO A 156 -13.29 -4.32 9.44
N ALA A 157 -13.50 -4.77 10.68
CA ALA A 157 -12.94 -6.02 11.16
C ALA A 157 -13.33 -7.20 10.27
N GLY A 158 -12.31 -7.95 9.80
CA GLY A 158 -12.47 -9.08 8.89
C GLY A 158 -12.53 -8.69 7.41
N CYS A 159 -12.39 -7.42 7.06
CA CYS A 159 -12.30 -6.99 5.66
C CYS A 159 -10.86 -7.05 5.15
N ALA A 160 -10.58 -7.96 4.21
CA ALA A 160 -9.28 -8.20 3.62
C ALA A 160 -9.42 -8.51 2.13
N ALA A 161 -8.51 -7.99 1.32
CA ALA A 161 -8.41 -8.39 -0.07
C ALA A 161 -7.90 -9.84 -0.15
N LEU A 162 -8.55 -10.68 -0.95
CA LEU A 162 -8.05 -11.98 -1.37
C LEU A 162 -7.59 -11.84 -2.82
N GLU A 163 -6.58 -12.61 -3.22
CA GLU A 163 -6.13 -12.60 -4.61
C GLU A 163 -7.30 -12.91 -5.57
N PRO A 164 -7.39 -12.21 -6.71
CA PRO A 164 -6.41 -11.27 -7.28
C PRO A 164 -6.66 -9.78 -6.96
N CYS A 165 -7.31 -9.40 -5.85
CA CYS A 165 -7.46 -7.98 -5.53
C CYS A 165 -6.11 -7.28 -5.35
N ASP A 166 -5.90 -6.17 -6.06
CA ASP A 166 -4.75 -5.27 -5.84
C ASP A 166 -4.84 -4.59 -4.47
N GLY A 167 -6.08 -4.39 -4.01
CA GLY A 167 -6.43 -4.67 -2.63
C GLY A 167 -7.56 -3.79 -2.11
N VAL A 168 -7.56 -3.54 -0.80
CA VAL A 168 -8.71 -2.96 -0.10
C VAL A 168 -8.31 -1.76 0.76
N THR A 169 -9.10 -0.68 0.71
CA THR A 169 -9.01 0.49 1.61
C THR A 169 -10.39 0.84 2.21
N PRO A 170 -10.45 1.48 3.38
CA PRO A 170 -11.71 2.01 3.90
C PRO A 170 -12.22 3.15 3.00
N CYS A 171 -13.46 3.10 2.53
CA CYS A 171 -14.04 4.20 1.73
C CYS A 171 -14.09 5.47 2.58
N ALA A 172 -13.27 6.48 2.26
CA ALA A 172 -13.36 7.79 2.90
C ALA A 172 -14.69 8.49 2.59
N ASN A 173 -15.29 8.25 1.41
CA ASN A 173 -16.61 8.74 1.01
C ASN A 173 -17.28 7.80 -0.03
N ALA A 174 -18.29 7.02 0.39
CA ALA A 174 -19.07 6.14 -0.50
C ALA A 174 -20.02 6.89 -1.46
N GLY A 175 -19.56 7.95 -2.13
CA GLY A 175 -20.42 8.79 -2.97
C GLY A 175 -19.74 9.74 -3.96
N ASN A 176 -18.42 9.69 -4.11
CA ASN A 176 -17.69 10.36 -5.19
C ASN A 176 -17.05 9.27 -6.07
N GLU A 177 -17.88 8.45 -6.68
CA GLU A 177 -17.46 7.60 -7.78
C GLU A 177 -17.31 8.54 -8.98
N ASP A 178 -16.09 8.71 -9.49
CA ASP A 178 -15.94 9.15 -10.89
C ASP A 178 -16.19 7.90 -11.75
N PRO A 179 -17.35 7.79 -12.42
CA PRO A 179 -17.73 6.58 -13.15
C PRO A 179 -16.84 6.27 -14.36
N ASP A 180 -15.86 7.15 -14.66
CA ASP A 180 -14.91 6.98 -15.75
C ASP A 180 -13.60 6.31 -15.30
N GLU A 181 -13.41 6.06 -14.00
CA GLU A 181 -12.21 5.43 -13.43
C GLU A 181 -12.45 3.95 -13.10
N TYR A 182 -12.27 3.09 -14.12
CA TYR A 182 -12.67 1.68 -14.19
C TYR A 182 -12.06 0.71 -13.15
N TRP A 183 -11.31 1.18 -12.16
CA TRP A 183 -10.47 0.32 -11.32
C TRP A 183 -10.74 0.44 -9.81
N GLU A 184 -11.70 1.25 -9.36
CA GLU A 184 -12.12 1.32 -7.95
C GLU A 184 -13.63 1.28 -7.75
N GLN A 185 -14.09 0.36 -6.88
CA GLN A 185 -15.49 0.27 -6.50
C GLN A 185 -15.66 0.32 -4.99
N CYS A 186 -16.41 1.32 -4.51
CA CYS A 186 -16.84 1.41 -3.12
C CYS A 186 -18.01 0.46 -2.86
N ILE A 187 -17.74 -0.69 -2.27
CA ILE A 187 -18.78 -1.63 -1.88
C ILE A 187 -19.24 -1.29 -0.47
N SER A 188 -20.48 -0.81 -0.36
CA SER A 188 -21.17 -0.74 0.92
C SER A 188 -21.61 -2.13 1.35
N LEU A 189 -20.81 -2.80 2.18
CA LEU A 189 -21.17 -4.06 2.80
C LEU A 189 -21.60 -3.80 4.24
N ALA A 190 -22.91 -3.84 4.49
CA ALA A 190 -23.44 -3.79 5.86
C ALA A 190 -22.76 -4.83 6.79
N ALA A 191 -22.28 -5.93 6.23
CA ALA A 191 -21.53 -6.98 6.92
C ALA A 191 -20.05 -6.62 7.21
N CYS A 192 -19.43 -5.70 6.45
CA CYS A 192 -18.17 -5.08 6.87
C CYS A 192 -18.39 -4.07 7.99
N GLY A 193 -19.61 -3.63 8.31
CA GLY A 193 -19.81 -2.51 9.23
C GLY A 193 -19.37 -1.16 8.65
N GLY A 194 -19.17 -1.08 7.33
CA GLY A 194 -18.73 0.11 6.61
C GLY A 194 -18.71 -0.09 5.09
N ALA A 195 -18.32 0.97 4.36
CA ALA A 195 -18.03 0.88 2.93
C ALA A 195 -16.52 0.65 2.71
N VAL A 196 -16.20 -0.17 1.72
CA VAL A 196 -14.85 -0.62 1.44
C VAL A 196 -14.55 -0.36 -0.03
N CYS A 197 -13.48 0.37 -0.34
CA CYS A 197 -12.98 0.53 -1.70
C CYS A 197 -12.19 -0.73 -2.05
N VAL A 198 -12.51 -1.32 -3.19
CA VAL A 198 -11.71 -2.40 -3.76
C VAL A 198 -11.12 -1.90 -5.05
N SER A 199 -9.80 -1.99 -5.17
CA SER A 199 -9.12 -1.80 -6.44
C SER A 199 -8.91 -3.13 -7.10
N TYR A 200 -9.28 -3.22 -8.38
CA TYR A 200 -9.16 -4.46 -9.14
C TYR A 200 -8.95 -4.17 -10.63
N GLU A 201 -7.99 -4.87 -11.24
CA GLU A 201 -7.88 -4.98 -12.70
C GLU A 201 -8.74 -6.11 -13.28
N ASP A 202 -9.02 -7.16 -12.48
CA ASP A 202 -9.71 -8.40 -12.87
C ASP A 202 -10.80 -8.78 -11.82
N ALA A 203 -11.53 -9.88 -12.07
CA ALA A 203 -12.47 -10.43 -11.10
C ALA A 203 -11.76 -10.73 -9.76
N CYS A 204 -12.24 -10.14 -8.68
CA CYS A 204 -11.51 -10.10 -7.42
C CYS A 204 -12.36 -10.62 -6.24
N MET A 205 -11.69 -11.01 -5.15
CA MET A 205 -12.34 -11.62 -4.00
C MET A 205 -12.01 -10.82 -2.75
N ILE A 206 -12.99 -10.33 -2.01
CA ILE A 206 -12.76 -9.73 -0.69
C ILE A 206 -13.36 -10.64 0.38
N ARG A 207 -12.65 -10.83 1.49
CA ARG A 207 -13.24 -11.38 2.70
C ARG A 207 -13.69 -10.23 3.57
N CYS A 208 -14.83 -10.38 4.24
CA CYS A 208 -15.50 -9.38 5.07
C CYS A 208 -16.14 -10.06 6.29
N GLY A 209 -15.34 -10.37 7.30
CA GLY A 209 -15.74 -11.19 8.42
C GLY A 209 -15.95 -12.64 7.96
N GLU A 210 -17.18 -13.14 8.13
CA GLU A 210 -17.60 -14.49 7.71
C GLU A 210 -18.17 -14.52 6.27
N LEU A 211 -18.01 -13.43 5.51
CA LEU A 211 -18.43 -13.35 4.12
C LEU A 211 -17.22 -13.27 3.21
N GLU A 212 -17.33 -13.92 2.06
CA GLU A 212 -16.46 -13.72 0.90
C GLU A 212 -17.31 -13.13 -0.21
N CYS A 213 -16.87 -12.00 -0.78
CA CYS A 213 -17.53 -11.34 -1.88
C CYS A 213 -16.66 -11.41 -3.13
N ALA A 214 -17.23 -11.96 -4.20
CA ALA A 214 -16.66 -11.91 -5.54
C ALA A 214 -17.13 -10.63 -6.24
N ILE A 215 -16.18 -9.85 -6.75
CA ILE A 215 -16.44 -8.82 -7.76
C ILE A 215 -16.16 -9.46 -9.11
N LEU A 216 -17.16 -9.49 -9.99
CA LEU A 216 -17.02 -10.04 -11.33
C LEU A 216 -16.87 -8.94 -12.36
N GLU A 217 -15.92 -9.11 -13.29
CA GLU A 217 -15.82 -8.35 -14.53
C GLU A 217 -17.03 -8.64 -15.45
N SER A 218 -18.17 -8.02 -15.15
CA SER A 218 -19.33 -8.02 -16.03
C SER A 218 -19.92 -6.64 -16.00
N TYR A 219 -20.41 -6.09 -17.11
CA TYR A 219 -21.14 -4.83 -17.07
C TYR A 219 -22.66 -5.10 -17.05
N PRO A 220 -23.42 -4.59 -16.06
CA PRO A 220 -22.95 -3.87 -14.87
C PRO A 220 -22.22 -4.78 -13.88
N GLU A 221 -21.23 -4.24 -13.16
CA GLU A 221 -20.40 -4.97 -12.20
C GLU A 221 -21.25 -5.70 -11.18
N GLN A 222 -20.93 -6.96 -10.94
CA GLN A 222 -21.70 -7.82 -10.05
C GLN A 222 -20.86 -8.14 -8.83
N VAL A 223 -21.30 -7.65 -7.69
CA VAL A 223 -20.80 -8.07 -6.38
C VAL A 223 -21.68 -9.18 -5.86
N SER A 224 -21.10 -10.36 -5.62
CA SER A 224 -21.77 -11.52 -5.05
C SER A 224 -21.09 -11.96 -3.77
N CYS A 225 -21.77 -11.79 -2.63
CA CYS A 225 -21.28 -12.23 -1.33
C CYS A 225 -21.86 -13.57 -0.91
N PHE A 226 -21.03 -14.45 -0.36
CA PHE A 226 -21.40 -15.76 0.16
C PHE A 226 -20.65 -16.05 1.46
N SER A 227 -21.23 -16.88 2.32
CA SER A 227 -20.51 -17.43 3.47
C SER A 227 -19.77 -18.69 3.03
N PRO A 228 -18.45 -18.79 3.23
CA PRO A 228 -17.73 -20.04 3.00
C PRO A 228 -18.24 -21.14 3.95
N PRO A 229 -18.20 -22.41 3.54
CA PRO A 229 -18.75 -23.55 4.29
C PRO A 229 -17.99 -23.90 5.57
#